data_AF-A0A956KUE7-F1
#
_entry.id   AF-A0A956KUE7-F1
#
_cell.length_a   1.000
_cell.length_b   1.000
_cell.length_c   1.000
_cell.angle_alpha   90.00
_cell.angle_beta   90.00
_cell.angle_gamma   90.00
#
_symmetry.space_group_name_H-M   'P 1'
#
loop_
_entity.id
_entity.type
_entity.pdbx_description
1 polymer ?
#
loop_
_entity_poly.entity_id
_entity_poly.type
_entity_poly.pdbx_seq_one_letter_code
_entity_poly.pdbx_strand_id
1 'polypeptide(L)'
;MRRPGTRMAQVTDYKLHRVLARFPWRRRKPRSSAKGRPPIGVVFREGQTLWADPRALAQFEDPGPALVCAAMHADATGHSLLRALIEHHAEQKGVDLPPHVPAITTAGVGVLESLIEDAGLDPEHTVGPHALRDLLLATWAIAAAAHGETAAEA
;
A
#
# COMPACT_ATOMS: atom_id res chain seq x y z
N MET A 1 -0.82 13.85 -27.49
CA MET A 1 -1.48 13.41 -26.24
C MET A 1 -0.44 12.96 -25.23
N ARG A 2 -0.12 13.78 -24.22
CA ARG A 2 0.74 13.37 -23.09
C ARG A 2 -0.15 12.70 -22.04
N ARG A 3 0.14 11.46 -21.66
CA ARG A 3 -0.51 10.82 -20.50
C ARG A 3 -0.29 11.70 -19.27
N PRO A 4 -1.29 11.91 -18.40
CA PRO A 4 -1.06 12.57 -17.13
C PRO A 4 -0.04 11.72 -16.37
N GLY A 5 1.15 12.28 -16.14
CA GLY A 5 2.12 11.64 -15.26
C GLY A 5 1.44 11.48 -13.91
N THR A 6 1.35 10.24 -13.44
CA THR A 6 0.92 9.91 -12.08
C THR A 6 1.60 10.90 -11.15
N ARG A 7 0.80 11.75 -10.50
CA ARG A 7 1.30 12.82 -9.64
C ARG A 7 2.03 12.14 -8.51
N MET A 8 3.36 12.06 -8.60
CA MET A 8 4.15 11.28 -7.67
C MET A 8 3.98 11.86 -6.28
N ALA A 9 3.55 11.02 -5.35
CA ALA A 9 3.24 11.44 -4.00
C ALA A 9 4.52 11.97 -3.33
N GLN A 10 4.45 13.20 -2.83
CA GLN A 10 5.55 13.84 -2.10
C GLN A 10 5.37 13.55 -0.62
N VAL A 11 6.41 13.04 0.02
CA VAL A 11 6.42 12.86 1.47
C VAL A 11 6.90 14.18 2.06
N THR A 12 6.03 14.89 2.78
CA THR A 12 6.40 16.16 3.42
C THR A 12 6.70 16.00 4.91
N ASP A 13 6.33 14.88 5.55
CA ASP A 13 6.48 14.67 7.00
C ASP A 13 7.73 13.87 7.39
N TYR A 14 8.48 14.37 8.38
CA TYR A 14 9.73 13.77 8.86
C TYR A 14 9.55 12.37 9.47
N LYS A 15 8.41 12.08 10.09
CA LYS A 15 8.12 10.75 10.66
C LYS A 15 7.88 9.72 9.56
N LEU A 16 7.10 10.06 8.54
CA LEU A 16 6.86 9.18 7.39
C LEU A 16 8.14 8.93 6.59
N HIS A 17 9.00 9.94 6.46
CA HIS A 17 10.34 9.78 5.86
C HIS A 17 11.18 8.73 6.59
N ARG A 18 11.20 8.76 7.92
CA ARG A 18 11.95 7.77 8.71
C ARG A 18 11.41 6.35 8.51
N VAL A 19 10.10 6.19 8.40
CA VAL A 19 9.47 4.89 8.11
C VAL A 19 9.89 4.42 6.73
N LEU A 20 9.73 5.26 5.71
CA LEU A 20 10.09 4.92 4.34
C LEU A 20 11.58 4.58 4.21
N ALA A 21 12.47 5.27 4.93
CA ALA A 21 13.91 5.00 4.88
C ALA A 21 14.32 3.59 5.35
N ARG A 22 13.44 2.85 6.05
CA ARG A 22 13.70 1.47 6.49
C ARG A 22 13.71 0.47 5.33
N PHE A 23 13.05 0.79 4.22
CA PHE A 23 13.04 -0.07 3.05
C PHE A 23 14.27 0.18 2.15
N PRO A 24 14.93 -0.86 1.60
CA PRO A 24 16.09 -0.72 0.72
C PRO A 24 15.69 -0.29 -0.70
N TRP A 25 15.40 1.01 -0.87
CA TRP A 25 14.95 1.55 -2.14
C TRP A 25 16.00 1.51 -3.26
N ARG A 26 15.51 1.41 -4.51
CA ARG A 26 16.36 1.40 -5.71
C ARG A 26 16.41 2.77 -6.35
N ARG A 27 17.63 3.23 -6.71
CA ARG A 27 17.83 4.49 -7.45
C ARG A 27 17.38 4.43 -8.91
N ARG A 28 17.43 3.24 -9.51
CA ARG A 28 17.02 3.02 -10.90
C ARG A 28 15.62 2.42 -10.93
N LYS A 29 14.75 2.98 -11.78
CA LYS A 29 13.42 2.42 -12.03
C LYS A 29 13.57 0.96 -12.49
N PRO A 30 13.00 -0.02 -11.78
CA PRO A 30 13.02 -1.40 -12.23
C PRO A 30 12.36 -1.49 -13.60
N ARG A 31 12.96 -2.28 -14.50
CA ARG A 31 12.23 -2.79 -15.66
C ARG A 31 11.21 -3.76 -15.09
N SER A 32 9.96 -3.36 -14.98
CA SER A 32 8.91 -4.21 -14.39
C SER A 32 8.94 -5.57 -15.07
N SER A 33 9.26 -6.62 -14.30
CA SER A 33 9.28 -8.00 -14.76
C SER A 33 7.87 -8.61 -14.77
N ALA A 34 6.94 -8.01 -14.04
CA ALA A 34 5.53 -8.40 -14.01
C ALA A 34 4.74 -7.59 -15.03
N LYS A 35 4.23 -8.25 -16.09
CA LYS A 35 3.29 -7.63 -17.03
C LYS A 35 2.17 -6.91 -16.26
N GLY A 36 2.09 -5.58 -16.40
CA GLY A 36 0.94 -4.79 -15.95
C GLY A 36 1.03 -4.12 -14.59
N ARG A 37 2.04 -4.39 -13.74
CA ARG A 37 2.19 -3.67 -12.45
C ARG A 37 3.37 -2.70 -12.49
N PRO A 38 3.13 -1.36 -12.49
CA PRO A 38 4.22 -0.40 -12.48
C PRO A 38 4.97 -0.44 -11.15
N PRO A 39 6.30 -0.16 -11.14
CA PRO A 39 7.05 -0.03 -9.90
C PRO A 39 6.56 1.17 -9.10
N ILE A 40 6.66 1.07 -7.77
CA ILE A 40 6.24 2.14 -6.86
C ILE A 40 7.36 3.17 -6.80
N GLY A 41 7.03 4.41 -7.12
CA GLY A 41 7.93 5.54 -7.03
C GLY A 41 7.57 6.43 -5.84
N VAL A 42 8.56 6.80 -5.03
CA VAL A 42 8.43 7.77 -3.95
C VAL A 42 9.39 8.92 -4.20
N VAL A 43 8.91 10.16 -4.06
CA VAL A 43 9.75 11.36 -4.16
C VAL A 43 10.12 11.80 -2.75
N PHE A 44 11.43 11.79 -2.46
CA PHE A 44 11.97 12.30 -1.20
C PHE A 44 12.16 13.82 -1.26
N ARG A 45 12.33 14.47 -0.10
CA ARG A 45 12.46 15.94 0.03
C ARG A 45 13.57 16.53 -0.86
N GLU A 46 14.60 15.76 -1.14
CA GLU A 46 15.73 16.12 -2.01
C GLU A 46 15.37 16.13 -3.51
N GLY A 47 14.10 15.86 -3.86
CA GLY A 47 13.65 15.72 -5.24
C GLY A 47 14.06 14.41 -5.90
N GLN A 48 14.79 13.54 -5.18
CA GLN A 48 15.17 12.22 -5.67
C GLN A 48 13.97 11.27 -5.66
N THR A 49 13.68 10.70 -6.82
CA THR A 49 12.74 9.58 -6.93
C THR A 49 13.46 8.26 -6.69
N LEU A 50 12.97 7.51 -5.71
CA LEU A 50 13.39 6.13 -5.47
C LEU A 50 12.28 5.15 -5.81
N TRP A 51 12.65 3.91 -6.10
CA TRP A 51 11.75 2.92 -6.67
C TRP A 51 11.76 1.62 -5.87
N ALA A 52 10.59 1.01 -5.75
CA ALA A 52 10.40 -0.32 -5.19
C ALA A 52 9.62 -1.20 -6.18
N ASP A 53 9.87 -2.51 -6.10
CA ASP A 53 8.96 -3.50 -6.65
C ASP A 53 7.77 -3.65 -5.67
N PRO A 54 6.51 -3.59 -6.14
CA PRO A 54 5.34 -3.67 -5.26
C PRO A 54 5.30 -4.96 -4.43
N ARG A 55 5.74 -6.09 -5.00
CA ARG A 55 5.74 -7.38 -4.30
C ARG A 55 6.82 -7.41 -3.24
N ALA A 56 8.03 -6.94 -3.57
CA ALA A 56 9.11 -6.85 -2.59
C ALA A 56 8.73 -5.91 -1.42
N LEU A 57 7.98 -4.85 -1.70
CA LEU A 57 7.48 -3.94 -0.68
C LEU A 57 6.40 -4.60 0.20
N ALA A 58 5.45 -5.33 -0.40
CA ALA A 58 4.40 -6.05 0.33
C ALA A 58 4.90 -7.22 1.20
N GLN A 59 6.05 -7.80 0.84
CA GLN A 59 6.66 -8.93 1.54
C GLN A 59 7.80 -8.51 2.47
N PHE A 60 7.99 -7.21 2.68
CA PHE A 60 9.03 -6.70 3.55
C PHE A 60 8.66 -6.93 5.01
N GLU A 61 9.65 -7.24 5.85
CA GLU A 61 9.45 -7.57 7.26
C GLU A 61 8.78 -6.45 8.05
N ASP A 62 9.18 -5.20 7.82
CA ASP A 62 8.47 -4.03 8.34
C ASP A 62 7.32 -3.65 7.38
N PRO A 63 6.05 -3.72 7.80
CA PRO A 63 4.93 -3.35 6.93
C PRO A 63 4.83 -1.83 6.72
N GLY A 64 5.50 -1.01 7.53
CA GLY A 64 5.40 0.44 7.54
C GLY A 64 5.63 1.11 6.19
N PRO A 65 6.75 0.85 5.49
CA PRO A 65 7.00 1.39 4.15
C PRO A 65 5.88 1.08 3.15
N ALA A 66 5.32 -0.13 3.20
CA ALA A 66 4.22 -0.55 2.33
C ALA A 66 2.92 0.19 2.68
N LEU A 67 2.58 0.29 3.96
CA LEU A 67 1.40 1.02 4.45
C LEU A 67 1.46 2.50 4.06
N VAL A 68 2.58 3.16 4.29
CA VAL A 68 2.75 4.57 3.87
C VAL A 68 2.59 4.71 2.36
N CYS A 69 3.19 3.82 1.57
CA CYS A 69 3.04 3.86 0.11
C CYS A 69 1.60 3.62 -0.34
N ALA A 70 0.90 2.67 0.26
CA ALA A 70 -0.50 2.40 -0.05
C ALA A 70 -1.37 3.64 0.20
N ALA A 71 -1.21 4.29 1.36
CA ALA A 71 -1.95 5.51 1.70
C ALA A 71 -1.63 6.69 0.77
N MET A 72 -0.40 6.78 0.29
CA MET A 72 0.03 7.83 -0.64
C MET A 72 -0.48 7.62 -2.08
N HIS A 73 -0.82 6.39 -2.46
CA HIS A 73 -1.23 6.01 -3.80
C HIS A 73 -2.67 5.48 -3.80
N ALA A 74 -3.67 6.37 -3.68
CA ALA A 74 -5.10 6.01 -3.74
C ALA A 74 -5.60 5.59 -5.14
N ASP A 75 -4.70 5.06 -5.99
CA ASP A 75 -5.00 4.51 -7.30
C ASP A 75 -4.85 2.98 -7.30
N ALA A 76 -5.01 2.36 -8.48
CA ALA A 76 -4.90 0.91 -8.64
C ALA A 76 -3.59 0.32 -8.09
N THR A 77 -2.51 1.12 -8.03
CA THR A 77 -1.21 0.71 -7.49
C THR A 77 -1.28 0.51 -5.98
N GLY A 78 -1.81 1.50 -5.23
CA GLY A 78 -1.94 1.36 -3.79
C GLY A 78 -3.01 0.36 -3.39
N HIS A 79 -4.10 0.23 -4.16
CA HIS A 79 -5.08 -0.85 -3.97
C HIS A 79 -4.40 -2.23 -4.07
N SER A 80 -3.62 -2.45 -5.14
CA SER A 80 -2.92 -3.71 -5.38
C SER A 80 -1.85 -4.00 -4.32
N LEU A 81 -1.12 -2.96 -3.89
CA LEU A 81 -0.11 -3.08 -2.84
C LEU A 81 -0.74 -3.45 -1.52
N LEU A 82 -1.77 -2.72 -1.10
CA LEU A 82 -2.45 -2.92 0.17
C LEU A 82 -3.08 -4.31 0.26
N ARG A 83 -3.69 -4.76 -0.83
CA ARG A 83 -4.21 -6.12 -0.93
C ARG A 83 -3.12 -7.17 -0.80
N ALA A 84 -2.03 -7.04 -1.56
CA ALA A 84 -0.93 -8.00 -1.49
C ALA A 84 -0.29 -8.04 -0.09
N LEU A 85 -0.20 -6.89 0.58
CA LEU A 85 0.27 -6.77 1.96
C LEU A 85 -0.66 -7.54 2.91
N ILE A 86 -1.97 -7.27 2.88
CA ILE A 86 -2.95 -7.92 3.75
C ILE A 86 -2.99 -9.43 3.50
N GLU A 87 -3.03 -9.87 2.24
CA GLU A 87 -3.03 -11.29 1.87
C GLU A 87 -1.76 -11.99 2.38
N HIS A 88 -0.59 -11.38 2.18
CA HIS A 88 0.68 -11.94 2.65
C HIS A 88 0.73 -12.06 4.17
N HIS A 89 0.38 -11.00 4.90
CA HIS A 89 0.43 -11.03 6.36
C HIS A 89 -0.68 -11.86 6.98
N ALA A 90 -1.84 -11.98 6.34
CA ALA A 90 -2.88 -12.93 6.74
C ALA A 90 -2.35 -14.37 6.63
N GLU A 91 -1.70 -14.72 5.52
CA GLU A 91 -1.06 -16.02 5.33
C GLU A 91 0.02 -16.29 6.40
N GLN A 92 0.91 -15.32 6.67
CA GLN A 92 1.94 -15.45 7.72
C GLN A 92 1.35 -15.64 9.12
N LYS A 93 0.20 -15.00 9.40
CA LYS A 93 -0.49 -15.06 10.70
C LYS A 93 -1.47 -16.24 10.80
N GLY A 94 -1.64 -17.04 9.73
CA GLY A 94 -2.61 -18.14 9.69
C GLY A 94 -4.07 -17.68 9.72
N VAL A 95 -4.35 -16.45 9.28
CA VAL A 95 -5.69 -15.88 9.18
C VAL A 95 -6.26 -16.19 7.81
N ASP A 96 -7.38 -16.92 7.77
CA ASP A 96 -8.11 -17.15 6.53
C ASP A 96 -8.97 -15.94 6.19
N LEU A 97 -8.76 -15.37 4.99
CA LEU A 97 -9.54 -14.22 4.52
C LEU A 97 -10.81 -14.74 3.82
N PRO A 98 -12.02 -14.41 4.33
CA PRO A 98 -13.26 -14.92 3.76
C PRO A 98 -13.43 -14.53 2.28
N PRO A 99 -14.15 -15.33 1.48
CA PRO A 99 -14.35 -15.04 0.05
C PRO A 99 -15.37 -13.91 -0.22
N HIS A 100 -16.25 -13.60 0.75
CA HIS A 100 -17.33 -12.63 0.57
C HIS A 100 -16.92 -11.20 0.93
N VAL A 101 -17.25 -10.22 0.09
CA VAL A 101 -16.84 -8.79 0.23
C VAL A 101 -17.09 -8.18 1.62
N PRO A 102 -18.25 -8.35 2.28
CA PRO A 102 -18.44 -7.79 3.62
C PRO A 102 -17.55 -8.45 4.68
N ALA A 103 -17.35 -9.77 4.57
CA ALA A 103 -16.57 -10.54 5.53
C ALA A 103 -15.05 -10.38 5.31
N ILE A 104 -14.59 -10.35 4.05
CA ILE A 104 -13.18 -10.06 3.70
C ILE A 104 -12.79 -8.64 4.14
N THR A 105 -13.71 -7.68 4.07
CA THR A 105 -13.46 -6.33 4.54
C THR A 105 -13.23 -6.35 6.04
N THR A 106 -14.10 -7.01 6.81
CA THR A 106 -13.96 -7.10 8.27
C THR A 106 -12.67 -7.80 8.70
N ALA A 107 -12.36 -8.96 8.11
CA ALA A 107 -11.12 -9.69 8.42
C ALA A 107 -9.86 -8.92 8.00
N GLY A 108 -9.88 -8.32 6.81
CA GLY A 108 -8.76 -7.52 6.31
C GLY A 108 -8.54 -6.22 7.09
N VAL A 109 -9.60 -5.62 7.66
CA VAL A 109 -9.48 -4.49 8.58
C VAL A 109 -8.73 -4.90 9.85
N GLY A 110 -9.04 -6.05 10.45
CA GLY A 110 -8.32 -6.54 11.62
C GLY A 110 -6.83 -6.80 11.34
N VAL A 111 -6.51 -7.35 10.16
CA VAL A 111 -5.11 -7.51 9.72
C VAL A 111 -4.44 -6.16 9.56
N LEU A 112 -5.10 -5.20 8.90
CA LEU A 112 -4.58 -3.87 8.66
C LEU A 112 -4.29 -3.11 9.96
N GLU A 113 -5.18 -3.17 10.94
CA GLU A 113 -4.98 -2.55 12.26
C GLU A 113 -3.75 -3.10 12.96
N SER A 114 -3.59 -4.43 12.97
CA SER A 114 -2.41 -5.07 13.54
C SER A 114 -1.13 -4.67 12.80
N LEU A 115 -1.16 -4.51 11.47
CA LEU A 115 0.01 -4.07 10.71
C LEU A 115 0.41 -2.61 10.98
N ILE A 116 -0.57 -1.73 11.21
CA ILE A 116 -0.30 -0.34 11.60
C ILE A 116 0.42 -0.30 12.96
N GLU A 117 -0.04 -1.12 13.90
CA GLU A 117 0.58 -1.30 15.21
C GLU A 117 2.00 -1.89 15.09
N ASP A 118 2.17 -2.99 14.35
CA ASP A 118 3.45 -3.67 14.11
C ASP A 118 4.50 -2.72 13.48
N ALA A 119 4.06 -1.81 12.60
CA ALA A 119 4.92 -0.80 11.97
C ALA A 119 5.35 0.34 12.92
N GLY A 120 4.72 0.45 14.09
CA GLY A 120 4.84 1.58 15.00
C GLY A 120 4.35 2.89 14.38
N LEU A 121 3.33 2.81 13.52
CA LEU A 121 2.74 3.97 12.85
C LEU A 121 1.67 4.59 13.73
N ASP A 122 1.62 5.92 13.72
CA ASP A 122 0.54 6.68 14.36
C ASP A 122 -0.67 6.74 13.41
N PRO A 123 -1.80 6.07 13.75
CA PRO A 123 -2.97 6.01 12.86
C PRO A 123 -3.60 7.38 12.62
N GLU A 124 -3.47 8.30 13.57
CA GLU A 124 -3.99 9.67 13.52
C GLU A 124 -3.05 10.61 12.76
N HIS A 125 -1.87 10.13 12.36
CA HIS A 125 -0.96 10.90 11.54
C HIS A 125 -1.61 11.23 10.20
N THR A 126 -1.59 12.50 9.81
CA THR A 126 -2.25 12.93 8.58
C THR A 126 -1.38 12.72 7.36
N VAL A 127 -1.97 12.14 6.30
CA VAL A 127 -1.39 12.11 4.96
C VAL A 127 -2.27 12.98 4.07
N GLY A 128 -1.86 14.23 3.87
CA GLY A 128 -2.73 15.25 3.28
C GLY A 128 -3.84 15.64 4.26
N PRO A 129 -5.13 15.70 3.84
CA PRO A 129 -6.24 16.12 4.70
C PRO A 129 -6.85 14.99 5.54
N HIS A 130 -6.39 13.75 5.38
CA HIS A 130 -6.98 12.56 6.02
C HIS A 130 -5.99 11.89 6.97
N ALA A 131 -6.51 11.24 8.02
CA ALA A 131 -5.71 10.36 8.86
C ALA A 131 -5.23 9.15 8.05
N LEU A 132 -4.05 8.64 8.39
CA LEU A 132 -3.42 7.51 7.72
C LEU A 132 -4.34 6.27 7.76
N ARG A 133 -4.94 6.01 8.92
CA ARG A 133 -5.87 4.89 9.10
C ARG A 133 -7.07 4.99 8.16
N ASP A 134 -7.69 6.17 8.06
CA ASP A 134 -8.87 6.38 7.20
C ASP A 134 -8.54 6.13 5.73
N LEU A 135 -7.39 6.63 5.26
CA LEU A 135 -6.94 6.39 3.90
C LEU A 135 -6.74 4.90 3.63
N LEU A 136 -6.08 4.19 4.53
CA LEU A 136 -5.83 2.76 4.38
C LEU A 136 -7.12 1.94 4.41
N LEU A 137 -8.03 2.23 5.33
CA LEU A 137 -9.32 1.56 5.42
C LEU A 137 -10.16 1.77 4.14
N ALA A 138 -10.23 3.00 3.65
CA ALA A 138 -10.93 3.32 2.41
C ALA A 138 -10.30 2.61 1.20
N THR A 139 -8.97 2.67 1.09
CA THR A 139 -8.18 1.99 0.04
C THR A 139 -8.46 0.49 0.04
N TRP A 140 -8.49 -0.16 1.21
CA TRP A 140 -8.76 -1.60 1.33
C TRP A 140 -10.21 -1.93 0.98
N ALA A 141 -11.19 -1.19 1.52
CA ALA A 141 -12.61 -1.44 1.24
C ALA A 141 -12.91 -1.37 -0.26
N ILE A 142 -12.33 -0.38 -0.97
CA ILE A 142 -12.45 -0.27 -2.43
C ILE A 142 -11.79 -1.45 -3.13
N ALA A 143 -10.58 -1.85 -2.71
CA ALA A 143 -9.87 -3.00 -3.27
C ALA A 143 -10.57 -4.35 -3.01
N ALA A 144 -11.26 -4.50 -1.89
CA ALA A 144 -12.07 -5.65 -1.54
C ALA A 144 -13.32 -5.73 -2.43
N ALA A 145 -14.02 -4.61 -2.61
CA ALA A 145 -15.23 -4.53 -3.42
C ALA A 145 -14.97 -4.82 -4.91
N ALA A 146 -13.91 -4.25 -5.50
CA ALA A 146 -13.59 -4.42 -6.93
C ALA A 146 -13.32 -5.89 -7.33
N HIS A 147 -12.84 -6.73 -6.41
CA HIS A 147 -12.62 -8.15 -6.68
C HIS A 147 -13.92 -8.97 -6.61
N GLY A 148 -14.91 -8.53 -5.84
CA GLY A 148 -16.23 -9.17 -5.79
C GLY A 148 -16.99 -9.03 -7.10
N GLU A 149 -16.82 -7.89 -7.80
CA GLU A 149 -17.42 -7.65 -9.13
C GLU A 149 -16.83 -8.59 -10.20
N THR A 150 -15.51 -8.79 -10.20
CA THR A 150 -14.86 -9.73 -11.15
C THR A 150 -15.20 -11.20 -10.94
N ALA A 151 -15.61 -11.60 -9.72
CA ALA A 151 -16.02 -12.98 -9.42
C ALA A 151 -17.53 -13.22 -9.66
N ALA A 152 -18.34 -12.17 -9.73
CA ALA A 152 -19.78 -12.25 -10.00
C ALA A 152 -20.12 -12.32 -11.50
N GLU A 153 -19.16 -12.01 -12.38
CA GLU A 153 -19.30 -12.07 -13.84
C GLU A 153 -18.64 -13.31 -14.51
N ALA A 154 -18.14 -14.27 -13.72
CA ALA A 154 -17.51 -15.50 -14.20
C ALA A 154 -18.33 -16.75 -13.82
#